data_AF-A0A7I8D9E9-F1
#
_entry.id   AF-A0A7I8D9E9-F1
#
_cell.length_a   1.000
_cell.length_b   1.000
_cell.length_c   1.000
_cell.angle_alpha   90.00
_cell.angle_beta   90.00
_cell.angle_gamma   90.00
#
_symmetry.space_group_name_H-M   'P 1'
#
loop_
_entity.id
_entity.type
_entity.pdbx_description
1 polymer ?
#
loop_
_entity_poly.entity_id
_entity_poly.type
_entity_poly.pdbx_seq_one_letter_code
_entity_poly.pdbx_strand_id
1 'polypeptide(L)'
;MSTPSSAPDSTPSHHSHSSQQEASSPSLSVLGQIQPFTLQSTTGQQVSLDKDLQAKTKLVYFFYTNCPDVCPITTKRMENMLQLMKQQNLSSSDVKLISITLDPKRDTQEAIQQFSKKYKVDPAYWFFLRGDAEQTKSIMNQFHADADELPSGMFMHSDRMYLLDDKNQLRATYVMGTDVKDEDVVNDVKKLLGK
;
A
#
# COMPACT_ATOMS: atom_id res chain seq x y z
N MET A 1 58.37 -56.00 -31.73
CA MET A 1 58.98 -55.72 -30.41
C MET A 1 58.00 -54.85 -29.64
N SER A 2 57.64 -55.28 -28.42
CA SER A 2 56.88 -54.57 -27.38
C SER A 2 55.35 -54.40 -27.55
N THR A 3 54.60 -55.16 -26.74
CA THR A 3 53.25 -54.87 -26.21
C THR A 3 53.37 -53.94 -24.97
N PRO A 4 52.29 -53.67 -24.19
CA PRO A 4 51.10 -52.83 -24.44
C PRO A 4 50.96 -51.73 -23.35
N SER A 5 49.96 -50.82 -23.41
CA SER A 5 49.49 -50.12 -22.19
C SER A 5 48.09 -49.50 -22.34
N SER A 6 47.13 -50.17 -21.68
CA SER A 6 46.04 -49.65 -20.83
C SER A 6 45.01 -48.62 -21.33
N ALA A 7 43.74 -49.03 -21.26
CA ALA A 7 42.51 -48.23 -21.20
C ALA A 7 42.33 -47.58 -19.78
N PRO A 8 41.31 -46.74 -19.43
CA PRO A 8 39.88 -46.90 -19.78
C PRO A 8 39.03 -45.62 -20.04
N ASP A 9 37.85 -45.87 -20.61
CA ASP A 9 36.50 -45.36 -20.29
C ASP A 9 36.25 -43.86 -19.98
N SER A 10 35.32 -43.25 -20.72
CA SER A 10 34.12 -42.58 -20.17
C SER A 10 33.24 -42.02 -21.30
N THR A 11 32.04 -42.59 -21.39
CA THR A 11 30.85 -42.21 -22.18
C THR A 11 30.35 -40.79 -21.81
N PRO A 12 29.51 -40.16 -22.65
CA PRO A 12 29.26 -38.72 -22.65
C PRO A 12 28.18 -38.34 -21.63
N SER A 13 28.33 -37.19 -20.97
CA SER A 13 27.26 -36.60 -20.18
C SER A 13 26.67 -35.41 -20.91
N HIS A 14 25.48 -35.64 -21.47
CA HIS A 14 24.50 -34.60 -21.75
C HIS A 14 24.28 -33.77 -20.48
N HIS A 15 24.50 -32.46 -20.56
CA HIS A 15 23.92 -31.52 -19.62
C HIS A 15 22.86 -30.70 -20.35
N SER A 16 21.68 -31.33 -20.45
CA SER A 16 20.42 -30.60 -20.49
C SER A 16 20.29 -29.85 -19.17
N HIS A 17 20.63 -28.55 -19.16
CA HIS A 17 20.07 -27.65 -18.17
C HIS A 17 18.63 -27.34 -18.58
N SER A 18 17.75 -28.31 -18.32
CA SER A 18 16.33 -28.04 -18.13
C SER A 18 16.19 -27.52 -16.70
N SER A 19 16.50 -26.24 -16.51
CA SER A 19 16.04 -25.53 -15.32
C SER A 19 14.57 -25.25 -15.55
N GLN A 20 13.75 -26.19 -15.07
CA GLN A 20 12.33 -26.01 -14.89
C GLN A 20 12.14 -24.69 -14.13
N GLN A 21 11.62 -23.69 -14.83
CA GLN A 21 11.15 -22.47 -14.23
C GLN A 21 9.88 -22.84 -13.48
N GLU A 22 10.05 -23.24 -12.22
CA GLU A 22 8.95 -23.49 -11.29
C GLU A 22 8.07 -22.24 -11.25
N ALA A 23 6.82 -22.42 -11.65
CA ALA A 23 5.78 -21.41 -11.59
C ALA A 23 5.54 -21.03 -10.12
N SER A 24 6.22 -19.97 -9.66
CA SER A 24 5.92 -19.31 -8.39
C SER A 24 4.87 -18.23 -8.65
N SER A 25 3.65 -18.44 -8.16
CA SER A 25 2.60 -17.41 -8.16
C SER A 25 3.11 -16.08 -7.57
N PRO A 26 2.64 -14.92 -8.05
CA PRO A 26 3.35 -13.64 -7.91
C PRO A 26 3.11 -13.02 -6.54
N SER A 27 3.88 -13.41 -5.53
CA SER A 27 3.84 -12.73 -4.24
C SER A 27 4.79 -11.52 -4.28
N LEU A 28 4.21 -10.31 -4.21
CA LEU A 28 4.97 -9.07 -4.06
C LEU A 28 5.98 -9.20 -2.91
N SER A 29 7.20 -8.70 -3.04
CA SER A 29 8.20 -8.80 -1.97
C SER A 29 7.76 -8.06 -0.70
N VAL A 30 8.27 -8.48 0.46
CA VAL A 30 8.06 -7.76 1.72
C VAL A 30 9.08 -6.63 1.81
N LEU A 31 8.59 -5.40 1.91
CA LEU A 31 9.39 -4.17 1.97
C LEU A 31 9.56 -3.63 3.40
N GLY A 32 8.70 -4.06 4.33
CA GLY A 32 8.73 -3.61 5.72
C GLY A 32 7.56 -4.15 6.53
N GLN A 33 7.59 -3.90 7.84
CA GLN A 33 6.52 -4.27 8.78
C GLN A 33 5.95 -3.01 9.42
N ILE A 34 4.65 -2.80 9.28
CA ILE A 34 3.94 -1.73 9.98
C ILE A 34 3.54 -2.25 11.36
N GLN A 35 3.91 -1.49 12.39
CA GLN A 35 3.55 -1.75 13.78
C GLN A 35 2.10 -1.30 14.05
N PRO A 36 1.41 -1.94 14.99
CA PRO A 36 0.06 -1.51 15.39
C PRO A 36 0.02 -0.05 15.82
N PHE A 37 -1.05 0.64 15.42
CA PHE A 37 -1.36 2.00 15.88
C PHE A 37 -2.87 2.17 16.03
N THR A 38 -3.25 3.18 16.81
CA THR A 38 -4.64 3.62 16.98
C THR A 38 -4.73 5.10 16.72
N LEU A 39 -5.63 5.49 15.83
CA LEU A 39 -5.91 6.88 15.47
C LEU A 39 -7.39 7.21 15.67
N GLN A 40 -7.73 8.48 15.65
CA GLN A 40 -9.12 8.93 15.73
C GLN A 40 -9.72 9.07 14.33
N SER A 41 -10.94 8.58 14.12
CA SER A 41 -11.70 8.85 12.91
C SER A 41 -12.29 10.27 12.92
N THR A 42 -12.83 10.67 11.78
CA THR A 42 -13.58 11.93 11.67
C THR A 42 -14.83 12.01 12.54
N THR A 43 -15.33 10.90 13.08
CA THR A 43 -16.49 10.86 13.98
C THR A 43 -16.09 10.84 15.46
N GLY A 44 -14.79 10.95 15.75
CA GLY A 44 -14.26 10.89 17.11
C GLY A 44 -14.00 9.48 17.63
N GLN A 45 -14.34 8.44 16.87
CA GLN A 45 -14.11 7.04 17.23
C GLN A 45 -12.62 6.68 17.14
N GLN A 46 -12.09 5.97 18.14
CA GLN A 46 -10.76 5.36 18.05
C GLN A 46 -10.80 4.15 17.11
N VAL A 47 -9.84 4.09 16.18
CA VAL A 47 -9.72 3.06 15.15
C VAL A 47 -8.30 2.50 15.18
N SER A 48 -8.19 1.20 15.44
CA SER A 48 -6.93 0.45 15.47
C SER A 48 -6.67 -0.27 14.15
N LEU A 49 -5.41 -0.23 13.70
CA LEU A 49 -4.96 -0.93 12.49
C LEU A 49 -5.16 -2.45 12.59
N ASP A 50 -4.87 -3.02 13.76
CA ASP A 50 -4.84 -4.45 14.04
C ASP A 50 -6.20 -5.05 14.42
N LYS A 51 -7.18 -4.23 14.83
CA LYS A 51 -8.50 -4.69 15.30
C LYS A 51 -9.63 -4.22 14.41
N ASP A 52 -9.75 -2.92 14.18
CA ASP A 52 -10.89 -2.32 13.49
C ASP A 52 -10.72 -2.32 11.96
N LEU A 53 -9.46 -2.26 11.50
CA LEU A 53 -9.10 -2.24 10.08
C LEU A 53 -8.65 -3.60 9.56
N GLN A 54 -9.09 -4.68 10.18
CA GLN A 54 -8.81 -6.03 9.71
C GLN A 54 -9.42 -6.25 8.31
N ALA A 55 -8.54 -6.55 7.36
CA ALA A 55 -8.85 -7.01 6.01
C ALA A 55 -7.61 -7.70 5.44
N LYS A 56 -7.82 -8.48 4.39
CA LYS A 56 -6.73 -9.20 3.71
C LYS A 56 -5.70 -8.28 3.05
N THR A 57 -6.14 -7.08 2.67
CA THR A 57 -5.28 -6.04 2.10
C THR A 57 -5.70 -4.66 2.60
N LYS A 58 -4.76 -3.71 2.62
CA LYS A 58 -5.03 -2.33 3.01
C LYS A 58 -4.29 -1.37 2.08
N LEU A 59 -4.96 -0.35 1.56
CA LEU A 59 -4.35 0.76 0.84
C LEU A 59 -4.27 1.96 1.77
N VAL A 60 -3.05 2.46 2.00
CA VAL A 60 -2.77 3.58 2.90
C VAL A 60 -2.28 4.78 2.10
N TYR A 61 -2.76 5.96 2.45
CA TYR A 61 -2.42 7.21 1.81
C TYR A 61 -2.32 8.34 2.85
N PHE A 62 -1.25 9.13 2.81
CA PHE A 62 -1.08 10.29 3.69
C PHE A 62 -1.49 11.58 2.98
N PHE A 63 -2.38 12.35 3.59
CA PHE A 63 -2.99 13.53 2.96
C PHE A 63 -2.98 14.73 3.90
N TYR A 64 -3.36 15.89 3.41
CA TYR A 64 -3.80 17.01 4.25
C TYR A 64 -4.83 17.84 3.49
N THR A 65 -5.79 18.43 4.20
CA THR A 65 -6.99 19.01 3.57
C THR A 65 -6.71 20.28 2.75
N ASN A 66 -5.63 20.99 3.08
CA ASN A 66 -5.24 22.24 2.44
C ASN A 66 -4.27 22.07 1.25
N CYS A 67 -3.93 20.84 0.87
CA CYS A 67 -3.08 20.61 -0.29
C CYS A 67 -3.80 21.04 -1.58
N PRO A 68 -3.22 21.98 -2.36
CA PRO A 68 -3.90 22.54 -3.52
C PRO A 68 -3.84 21.65 -4.76
N ASP A 69 -3.03 20.60 -4.79
CA ASP A 69 -2.64 19.91 -6.02
C ASP A 69 -2.78 18.39 -5.94
N VAL A 70 -1.77 17.69 -5.42
CA VAL A 70 -1.71 16.22 -5.51
C VAL A 70 -2.74 15.52 -4.64
N CYS A 71 -3.12 16.08 -3.48
CA CYS A 71 -4.01 15.36 -2.58
C CYS A 71 -5.43 15.17 -3.14
N PRO A 72 -6.09 16.20 -3.71
CA PRO A 72 -7.37 16.00 -4.39
C PRO A 72 -7.33 14.95 -5.50
N ILE A 73 -6.23 14.91 -6.27
CA ILE A 73 -6.03 13.94 -7.35
C ILE A 73 -5.92 12.53 -6.76
N THR A 74 -5.03 12.31 -5.79
CA THR A 74 -4.83 11.00 -5.17
C THR A 74 -6.07 10.52 -4.42
N THR A 75 -6.80 11.41 -3.73
CA THR A 75 -8.09 11.06 -3.10
C THR A 75 -9.13 10.69 -4.16
N LYS A 76 -9.16 11.35 -5.31
CA LYS A 76 -10.05 10.92 -6.40
C LYS A 76 -9.68 9.54 -6.95
N ARG A 77 -8.38 9.23 -7.06
CA ARG A 77 -7.90 7.90 -7.45
C ARG A 77 -8.30 6.83 -6.43
N MET A 78 -8.21 7.12 -5.13
CA MET A 78 -8.74 6.23 -4.07
C MET A 78 -10.23 5.93 -4.25
N GLU A 79 -11.03 6.94 -4.60
CA GLU A 79 -12.45 6.73 -4.93
C GLU A 79 -12.63 5.81 -6.14
N ASN A 80 -11.89 6.04 -7.23
CA ASN A 80 -11.95 5.22 -8.44
C ASN A 80 -11.57 3.76 -8.16
N MET A 81 -10.45 3.54 -7.46
CA MET A 81 -10.00 2.20 -7.07
C MET A 81 -11.04 1.50 -6.21
N LEU A 82 -11.68 2.21 -5.27
CA LEU A 82 -12.79 1.65 -4.49
C LEU A 82 -13.94 1.18 -5.38
N GLN A 83 -14.32 1.96 -6.40
CA GLN A 83 -15.37 1.54 -7.35
C GLN A 83 -14.94 0.33 -8.17
N LEU A 84 -13.70 0.30 -8.68
CA LEU A 84 -13.15 -0.84 -9.43
C LEU A 84 -13.14 -2.11 -8.58
N MET A 85 -12.68 -2.03 -7.33
CA MET A 85 -12.65 -3.16 -6.41
C MET A 85 -14.06 -3.69 -6.12
N LYS A 86 -15.05 -2.80 -5.95
CA LYS A 86 -16.46 -3.19 -5.81
C LYS A 86 -17.02 -3.86 -7.07
N GLN A 87 -16.72 -3.34 -8.25
CA GLN A 87 -17.12 -3.95 -9.54
C GLN A 87 -16.52 -5.35 -9.71
N GLN A 88 -15.35 -5.59 -9.11
CA GLN A 88 -14.68 -6.89 -9.09
C GLN A 88 -15.11 -7.79 -7.91
N ASN A 89 -16.17 -7.42 -7.19
CA ASN A 89 -16.70 -8.16 -6.03
C ASN A 89 -15.70 -8.33 -4.88
N LEU A 90 -14.80 -7.36 -4.68
CA LEU A 90 -13.97 -7.30 -3.47
C LEU A 90 -14.77 -6.61 -2.36
N SER A 91 -14.95 -7.31 -1.26
CA SER A 91 -15.66 -6.82 -0.09
C SER A 91 -14.76 -6.00 0.84
N SER A 92 -15.35 -5.37 1.86
CA SER A 92 -14.60 -4.67 2.90
C SER A 92 -13.74 -5.58 3.78
N SER A 93 -13.95 -6.90 3.73
CA SER A 93 -13.06 -7.88 4.38
C SER A 93 -11.87 -8.27 3.50
N ASP A 94 -11.96 -8.07 2.18
CA ASP A 94 -10.84 -8.24 1.26
C ASP A 94 -9.94 -6.99 1.28
N VAL A 95 -10.51 -5.78 1.33
CA VAL A 95 -9.75 -4.52 1.27
C VAL A 95 -10.28 -3.40 2.17
N LYS A 96 -9.36 -2.66 2.79
CA LYS A 96 -9.61 -1.38 3.47
C LYS A 96 -8.80 -0.27 2.84
N LEU A 97 -9.38 0.92 2.75
CA LEU A 97 -8.72 2.16 2.35
C LEU A 97 -8.52 3.02 3.60
N ILE A 98 -7.34 3.58 3.75
CA ILE A 98 -6.95 4.34 4.94
C ILE A 98 -6.29 5.63 4.48
N SER A 99 -6.84 6.77 4.90
CA SER A 99 -6.28 8.08 4.64
C SER A 99 -5.90 8.74 5.96
N ILE A 100 -4.62 9.04 6.18
CA ILE A 100 -4.09 9.57 7.43
C ILE A 100 -3.62 11.01 7.21
N THR A 101 -4.05 11.96 8.04
CA THR A 101 -3.59 13.35 7.90
C THR A 101 -2.12 13.51 8.32
N LEU A 102 -1.36 14.24 7.49
CA LEU A 102 -0.01 14.73 7.75
C LEU A 102 -0.01 15.96 8.68
N ASP A 103 -1.15 16.63 8.79
CA ASP A 103 -1.27 17.94 9.40
C ASP A 103 -2.38 18.01 10.45
N PRO A 104 -2.23 17.28 11.55
CA PRO A 104 -3.28 17.20 12.56
C PRO A 104 -3.56 18.53 13.27
N LYS A 105 -2.68 19.54 13.13
CA LYS A 105 -2.86 20.88 13.69
C LYS A 105 -3.93 21.67 12.93
N ARG A 106 -3.93 21.61 11.59
CA ARG A 106 -4.90 22.35 10.75
C ARG A 106 -6.06 21.48 10.30
N ASP A 107 -5.82 20.19 10.10
CA ASP A 107 -6.87 19.22 9.73
C ASP A 107 -7.67 18.82 10.97
N THR A 108 -8.61 19.68 11.37
CA THR A 108 -9.60 19.35 12.40
C THR A 108 -10.54 18.24 11.93
N GLN A 109 -11.31 17.65 12.85
CA GLN A 109 -12.30 16.64 12.46
C GLN A 109 -13.28 17.21 11.43
N GLU A 110 -13.75 18.44 11.62
CA GLU A 110 -14.67 19.13 10.72
C GLU A 110 -14.03 19.37 9.35
N ALA A 111 -12.76 19.81 9.31
CA ALA A 111 -12.05 20.02 8.05
C ALA A 111 -11.92 18.72 7.25
N ILE A 112 -11.54 17.61 7.90
CA ILE A 112 -11.43 16.31 7.25
C ILE A 112 -12.81 15.80 6.79
N GLN A 113 -13.87 16.00 7.59
CA GLN A 113 -15.24 15.66 7.17
C GLN A 113 -15.67 16.46 5.94
N GLN A 114 -15.37 17.76 5.89
CA GLN A 114 -15.71 18.59 4.73
C GLN A 114 -14.91 18.18 3.49
N PHE A 115 -13.64 17.82 3.67
CA PHE A 115 -12.80 17.28 2.60
C PHE A 115 -13.35 15.96 2.07
N SER A 116 -13.64 14.99 2.95
CA SER A 116 -14.08 13.65 2.58
C SER A 116 -15.47 13.63 1.93
N LYS A 117 -16.38 14.54 2.29
CA LYS A 117 -17.71 14.71 1.67
C LYS A 117 -17.69 14.99 0.17
N LYS A 118 -16.56 15.45 -0.38
CA LYS A 118 -16.39 15.69 -1.82
C LYS A 118 -16.24 14.40 -2.63
N TYR A 119 -16.01 13.27 -1.95
CA TYR A 119 -15.74 11.97 -2.56
C TYR A 119 -16.82 10.97 -2.15
N LYS A 120 -17.01 9.93 -2.97
CA LYS A 120 -17.95 8.84 -2.69
C LYS A 120 -17.37 7.84 -1.68
N VAL A 121 -17.09 8.33 -0.47
CA VAL A 121 -16.56 7.53 0.64
C VAL A 121 -17.61 6.53 1.09
N ASP A 122 -17.19 5.27 1.24
CA ASP A 122 -17.99 4.23 1.89
C ASP A 122 -17.34 3.89 3.25
N PRO A 123 -18.02 4.17 4.38
CA PRO A 123 -17.44 3.96 5.71
C PRO A 123 -17.17 2.49 6.03
N ALA A 124 -17.73 1.53 5.29
CA ALA A 124 -17.37 0.13 5.44
C ALA A 124 -15.98 -0.19 4.86
N TYR A 125 -15.50 0.61 3.90
CA TYR A 125 -14.24 0.38 3.18
C TYR A 125 -13.17 1.40 3.54
N TRP A 126 -13.53 2.68 3.67
CA TRP A 126 -12.58 3.79 3.65
C TRP A 126 -12.66 4.67 4.89
N PHE A 127 -11.53 4.79 5.58
CA PHE A 127 -11.37 5.47 6.84
C PHE A 127 -10.45 6.69 6.68
N PHE A 128 -10.91 7.83 7.16
CA PHE A 128 -10.10 9.03 7.33
C PHE A 128 -9.71 9.17 8.79
N LEU A 129 -8.41 9.19 9.07
CA LEU A 129 -7.83 9.08 10.40
C LEU A 129 -6.93 10.26 10.71
N ARG A 130 -6.91 10.62 12.00
CA ARG A 130 -6.19 11.73 12.58
C ARG A 130 -5.55 11.31 13.90
N GLY A 131 -4.26 11.60 14.04
CA GLY A 131 -3.53 11.52 15.31
C GLY A 131 -3.13 12.91 15.80
N ASP A 132 -2.26 12.96 16.80
CA ASP A 132 -1.44 14.14 17.04
C ASP A 132 -0.18 14.15 16.14
N ALA A 133 0.62 15.22 16.23
CA ALA A 133 1.81 15.38 15.38
C ALA A 133 2.88 14.31 15.63
N GLU A 134 3.04 13.82 16.87
CA GLU A 134 4.02 12.80 17.21
C GLU A 134 3.58 11.43 16.68
N GLN A 135 2.30 11.10 16.84
CA GLN A 135 1.68 9.90 16.28
C GLN A 135 1.79 9.88 14.75
N THR A 136 1.40 10.96 14.07
CA THR A 136 1.50 11.07 12.61
C THR A 136 2.93 10.85 12.15
N LYS A 137 3.92 11.52 12.76
CA LYS A 137 5.33 11.35 12.42
C LYS A 137 5.84 9.93 12.66
N SER A 138 5.48 9.33 13.80
CA SER A 138 5.85 7.95 14.14
C SER A 138 5.30 6.95 13.14
N ILE A 139 4.04 7.13 12.70
CA ILE A 139 3.42 6.26 11.71
C ILE A 139 4.10 6.44 10.35
N MET A 140 4.30 7.68 9.88
CA MET A 140 4.99 7.95 8.61
C MET A 140 6.37 7.29 8.51
N ASN A 141 7.15 7.32 9.60
CA ASN A 141 8.48 6.70 9.64
C ASN A 141 8.41 5.19 9.34
N GLN A 142 7.34 4.50 9.72
CA GLN A 142 7.16 3.07 9.44
C GLN A 142 6.91 2.79 7.95
N PHE A 143 6.40 3.77 7.22
CA PHE A 143 6.19 3.70 5.77
C PHE A 143 7.39 4.24 4.97
N HIS A 144 8.46 4.70 5.66
CA HIS A 144 9.54 5.48 5.05
C HIS A 144 8.98 6.66 4.24
N ALA A 145 7.91 7.27 4.76
CA ALA A 145 7.27 8.43 4.16
C ALA A 145 7.92 9.70 4.71
N ASP A 146 8.42 10.54 3.82
CA ASP A 146 8.91 11.87 4.17
C ASP A 146 7.81 12.90 3.87
N ALA A 147 7.60 13.84 4.79
CA ALA A 147 6.82 15.04 4.49
C ALA A 147 7.46 16.24 5.17
N ASP A 148 8.14 17.05 4.37
CA ASP A 148 8.76 18.27 4.85
C ASP A 148 7.75 19.43 4.74
N GLU A 149 7.49 20.07 5.86
CA GLU A 149 6.72 21.31 5.90
C GLU A 149 7.59 22.46 5.38
N LEU A 150 7.17 23.05 4.27
CA LEU A 150 7.77 24.25 3.70
C LEU A 150 7.40 25.50 4.52
N PRO A 151 8.16 26.60 4.42
CA PRO A 151 7.81 27.87 5.06
C PRO A 151 6.42 28.42 4.69
N SER A 152 5.87 28.00 3.55
CA SER A 152 4.50 28.28 3.12
C SER A 152 3.43 27.50 3.89
N GLY A 153 3.83 26.55 4.74
CA GLY A 153 2.96 25.58 5.42
C GLY A 153 2.49 24.44 4.51
N MET A 154 3.08 24.26 3.32
CA MET A 154 2.77 23.12 2.45
C MET A 154 3.67 21.93 2.78
N PHE A 155 3.18 20.71 2.61
CA PHE A 155 4.01 19.51 2.73
C PHE A 155 4.46 19.01 1.34
N MET A 156 5.75 18.76 1.18
CA MET A 156 6.30 18.05 0.01
C MET A 156 6.19 16.53 0.17
N HIS A 157 6.19 15.78 -0.95
CA HIS A 157 6.25 14.31 -0.99
C HIS A 157 5.02 13.53 -0.47
N SER A 158 3.85 14.16 -0.41
CA SER A 158 2.58 13.49 -0.06
C SER A 158 1.92 12.73 -1.22
N ASP A 159 2.69 12.27 -2.21
CA ASP A 159 2.18 11.71 -3.47
C ASP A 159 2.20 10.17 -3.50
N ARG A 160 2.46 9.52 -2.36
CA ARG A 160 2.63 8.07 -2.27
C ARG A 160 1.42 7.34 -1.71
N MET A 161 1.18 6.16 -2.25
CA MET A 161 0.23 5.18 -1.74
C MET A 161 0.94 3.87 -1.40
N TYR A 162 0.47 3.19 -0.36
CA TYR A 162 1.12 2.01 0.20
C TYR A 162 0.14 0.85 0.24
N LEU A 163 0.58 -0.33 -0.21
CA LEU A 163 -0.19 -1.58 -0.13
C LEU A 163 0.33 -2.44 1.01
N LEU A 164 -0.54 -2.75 1.96
CA LEU A 164 -0.30 -3.70 3.04
C LEU A 164 -1.06 -5.00 2.81
N ASP A 165 -0.51 -6.11 3.28
CA ASP A 165 -1.22 -7.38 3.39
C ASP A 165 -1.97 -7.55 4.74
N ASP A 166 -2.47 -8.77 4.97
CA ASP A 166 -3.23 -9.16 6.15
C ASP A 166 -2.41 -9.13 7.44
N LYS A 167 -1.08 -9.25 7.32
CA LYS A 167 -0.09 -9.19 8.40
C LYS A 167 0.49 -7.79 8.61
N ASN A 168 -0.06 -6.77 7.94
CA ASN A 168 0.44 -5.40 7.94
C ASN A 168 1.89 -5.29 7.42
N GLN A 169 2.29 -6.18 6.52
CA GLN A 169 3.58 -6.07 5.81
C GLN A 169 3.39 -5.14 4.61
N LEU A 170 4.33 -4.22 4.42
CA LEU A 170 4.38 -3.36 3.24
C LEU A 170 4.80 -4.20 2.03
N ARG A 171 3.96 -4.22 0.99
CA ARG A 171 4.16 -5.04 -0.21
C ARG A 171 4.46 -4.22 -1.45
N ALA A 172 3.98 -2.98 -1.51
CA ALA A 172 4.27 -2.05 -2.60
C ALA A 172 4.10 -0.58 -2.16
N THR A 173 4.81 0.31 -2.85
CA THR A 173 4.65 1.76 -2.78
C THR A 173 4.48 2.30 -4.19
N TYR A 174 3.44 3.11 -4.38
CA TYR A 174 3.10 3.72 -5.67
C TYR A 174 3.27 5.23 -5.59
N VAL A 175 3.93 5.81 -6.59
CA VAL A 175 4.03 7.27 -6.73
C VAL A 175 2.88 7.73 -7.62
N MET A 176 1.85 8.32 -7.02
CA MET A 176 0.55 8.57 -7.66
C MET A 176 0.60 9.70 -8.71
N GLY A 177 1.67 10.49 -8.74
CA GLY A 177 1.97 11.48 -9.78
C GLY A 177 2.66 10.92 -11.02
N THR A 178 2.87 9.60 -11.10
CA THR A 178 3.50 8.92 -12.25
C THR A 178 2.46 8.16 -13.11
N ASP A 179 2.93 7.36 -14.06
CA ASP A 179 2.13 6.58 -15.01
C ASP A 179 1.44 5.34 -14.40
N VAL A 180 1.59 5.10 -13.10
CA VAL A 180 0.85 4.05 -12.37
C VAL A 180 -0.64 4.25 -12.56
N LYS A 181 -1.35 3.22 -13.05
CA LYS A 181 -2.81 3.25 -13.24
C LYS A 181 -3.55 2.67 -12.03
N ASP A 182 -4.82 3.04 -11.88
CA ASP A 182 -5.67 2.53 -10.79
C ASP A 182 -5.86 1.01 -10.92
N GLU A 183 -5.93 0.50 -12.16
CA GLU A 183 -6.03 -0.93 -12.44
C GLU A 183 -4.79 -1.72 -12.02
N ASP A 184 -3.59 -1.13 -12.13
CA ASP A 184 -2.34 -1.81 -11.74
C ASP A 184 -2.32 -2.04 -10.22
N VAL A 185 -2.69 -1.02 -9.44
CA VAL A 185 -2.80 -1.12 -7.98
C VAL A 185 -3.87 -2.16 -7.58
N VAL A 186 -5.03 -2.16 -8.24
CA VAL A 186 -6.11 -3.13 -7.97
C VAL A 186 -5.70 -4.55 -8.35
N ASN A 187 -4.94 -4.74 -9.43
CA ASN A 187 -4.39 -6.04 -9.80
C ASN A 187 -3.39 -6.55 -8.75
N ASP A 188 -2.56 -5.68 -8.18
CA ASP A 188 -1.65 -6.05 -7.10
C ASP A 188 -2.37 -6.40 -5.80
N VAL A 189 -3.46 -5.69 -5.47
CA VAL A 189 -4.40 -6.10 -4.40
C VAL A 189 -4.91 -7.52 -4.67
N LYS A 190 -5.38 -7.80 -5.88
CA LYS A 190 -5.88 -9.14 -6.25
C LYS A 190 -4.82 -10.24 -6.14
N LYS A 191 -3.57 -9.98 -6.53
CA LYS A 191 -2.46 -10.93 -6.36
C LYS A 191 -2.29 -11.33 -4.90
N LEU A 192 -2.37 -10.38 -3.97
CA LEU A 192 -2.32 -10.66 -2.53
C LEU A 192 -3.54 -11.43 -2.02
N LEU A 193 -4.69 -11.29 -2.68
CA LEU A 193 -5.91 -12.06 -2.40
C LEU A 193 -5.93 -13.46 -3.03
N GLY A 194 -4.98 -13.78 -3.91
CA GLY A 194 -4.98 -15.01 -4.71
C GLY A 194 -6.10 -15.08 -5.76
N LYS A 195 -6.53 -13.92 -6.31
CA LYS A 195 -7.62 -13.79 -7.29
C LYS A 195 -7.16 -13.20 -8.64
#